data_AF-A0A6B3DLL8-F1
#
_entry.id   AF-A0A6B3DLL8-F1
#
_cell.length_a   1.000
_cell.length_b   1.000
_cell.length_c   1.000
_cell.angle_alpha   90.00
_cell.angle_beta   90.00
_cell.angle_gamma   90.00
#
_symmetry.space_group_name_H-M   'P 1'
#
loop_
_entity.id
_entity.type
_entity.pdbx_description
1 polymer ?
#
loop_
_entity_poly.entity_id
_entity_poly.type
_entity_poly.pdbx_seq_one_letter_code
_entity_poly.pdbx_strand_id
1 'polypeptide(L)'
;MSERDESRAAAEFVARHFPETTRFIADERLRELPVFGPYEVQGGVDELEPAVAVVQVAFALTRTQLVTALAMGFAGLGADRTPQSLTDDEVRREVEGHLAAEALIELDRQMEANEQTVFPPDQQQGMGVLASAVDRAFRRPQ
;
A
#
# COMPACT_ATOMS: atom_id res chain seq x y z
N MET A 1 1.84 -17.26 26.42
CA MET A 1 1.75 -15.80 26.30
C MET A 1 0.34 -15.47 25.88
N SER A 2 -0.30 -14.46 26.48
CA SER A 2 -1.66 -14.08 26.11
C SER A 2 -1.62 -13.26 24.82
N GLU A 3 -2.63 -13.35 23.95
CA GLU A 3 -2.77 -12.49 22.74
C GLU A 3 -2.63 -10.99 23.04
N ARG A 4 -2.95 -10.59 24.28
CA ARG A 4 -2.76 -9.21 24.77
C ARG A 4 -1.29 -8.82 24.91
N ASP A 5 -0.41 -9.76 25.24
CA ASP A 5 1.03 -9.51 25.35
C ASP A 5 1.70 -9.42 23.97
N GLU A 6 1.26 -10.24 23.01
CA GLU A 6 1.76 -10.19 21.63
C GLU A 6 1.27 -8.93 20.89
N SER A 7 0.01 -8.55 21.07
CA SER A 7 -0.52 -7.30 20.53
C SER A 7 0.20 -6.07 21.09
N ARG A 8 0.59 -6.11 22.37
CA ARG A 8 1.36 -5.02 23.00
C ARG A 8 2.80 -4.97 22.46
N ALA A 9 3.45 -6.12 22.29
CA ALA A 9 4.80 -6.18 21.75
C ALA A 9 4.87 -5.73 20.28
N ALA A 10 3.86 -6.08 19.47
CA ALA A 10 3.74 -5.62 18.09
C ALA A 10 3.50 -4.10 18.01
N ALA A 11 2.63 -3.56 18.89
CA ALA A 11 2.39 -2.13 18.95
C ALA A 11 3.65 -1.34 19.36
N GLU A 12 4.44 -1.85 20.31
CA GLU A 12 5.71 -1.22 20.72
C GLU A 12 6.80 -1.30 19.64
N PHE A 13 6.79 -2.35 18.84
CA PHE A 13 7.70 -2.51 17.69
C PHE A 13 7.37 -1.50 16.58
N VAL A 14 6.09 -1.37 16.23
CA VAL A 14 5.62 -0.39 15.23
C VAL A 14 5.88 1.04 15.71
N ALA A 15 5.63 1.32 16.99
CA ALA A 15 5.92 2.62 17.63
C ALA A 15 7.39 3.04 17.55
N ARG A 16 8.31 2.07 17.60
CA ARG A 16 9.74 2.32 17.62
C ARG A 16 10.37 2.42 16.24
N HIS A 17 9.83 1.73 15.24
CA HIS A 17 10.43 1.64 13.90
C HIS A 17 9.67 2.40 12.83
N PHE A 18 8.40 2.70 13.06
CA PHE A 18 7.57 3.51 12.18
C PHE A 18 6.88 4.60 12.99
N PRO A 19 7.64 5.57 13.54
CA PRO A 19 7.09 6.59 14.43
C PRO A 19 6.05 7.48 13.74
N GLU A 20 6.18 7.71 12.44
CA GLU A 20 5.19 8.44 11.64
C GLU A 20 3.91 7.62 11.41
N THR A 21 4.04 6.33 11.06
CA THR A 21 2.91 5.40 10.95
C THR A 21 2.19 5.22 12.29
N THR A 22 2.92 5.24 13.40
CA THR A 22 2.34 5.14 14.74
C THR A 22 1.61 6.41 15.11
N ARG A 23 2.18 7.59 14.81
CA ARG A 23 1.52 8.88 15.01
C ARG A 23 0.26 8.99 14.16
N PHE A 24 0.29 8.43 12.95
CA PHE A 24 -0.86 8.30 12.07
C PHE A 24 -1.93 7.36 12.66
N ILE A 25 -1.59 6.13 13.04
CA ILE A 25 -2.55 5.14 13.61
C ILE A 25 -3.12 5.59 14.98
N ALA A 26 -2.37 6.37 15.75
CA ALA A 26 -2.75 6.85 17.07
C ALA A 26 -3.73 8.05 17.06
N ASP A 27 -3.96 8.70 15.91
CA ASP A 27 -5.02 9.71 15.83
C ASP A 27 -6.37 9.01 15.92
N GLU A 28 -7.04 9.10 17.07
CA GLU A 28 -8.32 8.43 17.35
C GLU A 28 -9.40 8.77 16.31
N ARG A 29 -9.29 9.93 15.64
CA ARG A 29 -10.20 10.33 14.55
C ARG A 29 -10.11 9.43 13.31
N LEU A 30 -8.99 8.72 13.11
CA LEU A 30 -8.81 7.79 12.00
C LEU A 30 -9.43 6.41 12.27
N ARG A 31 -9.61 6.02 13.53
CA ARG A 31 -10.23 4.72 13.90
C ARG A 31 -11.74 4.69 13.65
N GLU A 32 -12.36 5.86 13.58
CA GLU A 32 -13.77 6.02 13.24
C GLU A 32 -14.00 6.14 11.73
N LEU A 33 -12.93 6.27 10.94
CA LEU A 33 -13.06 6.29 9.49
C LEU A 33 -13.27 4.88 8.95
N PRO A 34 -14.18 4.72 7.97
CA PRO A 34 -14.31 3.46 7.27
C PRO A 34 -12.98 3.10 6.59
N VAL A 35 -12.50 1.89 6.87
CA VAL A 35 -11.34 1.32 6.20
C VAL A 35 -11.82 0.74 4.89
N PHE A 36 -11.30 1.27 3.79
CA PHE A 36 -11.50 0.72 2.45
C PHE A 36 -10.18 0.16 1.95
N GLY A 37 -10.22 -1.06 1.43
CA GLY A 37 -9.13 -1.67 0.69
C GLY A 37 -9.51 -1.70 -0.79
N PRO A 38 -8.53 -1.88 -1.69
CA PRO A 38 -8.80 -1.78 -3.11
C PRO A 38 -9.92 -2.75 -3.50
N TYR A 39 -10.99 -2.23 -4.12
CA TYR A 39 -12.14 -3.03 -4.58
C TYR A 39 -11.73 -4.24 -5.43
N GLU A 40 -10.60 -4.15 -6.13
CA GLU A 40 -9.97 -5.22 -6.87
C GLU A 40 -8.50 -5.34 -6.46
N VAL A 41 -7.99 -6.56 -6.34
CA VAL A 41 -6.56 -6.76 -6.13
C VAL A 41 -5.83 -6.32 -7.40
N GLN A 42 -5.20 -5.15 -7.34
CA GLN A 42 -4.31 -4.71 -8.39
C GLN A 42 -2.95 -5.39 -8.17
N GLY A 43 -2.54 -6.21 -9.14
CA GLY A 43 -1.26 -6.88 -9.16
C GLY A 43 -0.46 -6.47 -10.39
N GLY A 44 0.84 -6.28 -10.21
CA GLY A 44 1.77 -6.23 -11.32
C GLY A 44 1.96 -7.64 -11.88
N VAL A 45 1.92 -7.72 -13.22
CA VAL A 45 2.24 -8.85 -14.10
C VAL A 45 1.36 -10.10 -14.05
N ASP A 46 0.46 -10.15 -15.01
CA ASP A 46 0.19 -11.36 -15.78
C ASP A 46 1.51 -12.12 -16.08
N GLU A 47 1.50 -13.42 -15.74
CA GLU A 47 2.29 -14.55 -16.29
C GLU A 47 3.67 -14.97 -15.73
N LEU A 48 4.40 -14.24 -14.87
CA LEU A 48 5.77 -14.70 -14.51
C LEU A 48 6.04 -15.10 -13.05
N GLU A 49 5.45 -14.48 -12.02
CA GLU A 49 5.61 -14.94 -10.63
C GLU A 49 4.31 -14.80 -9.81
N PRO A 50 3.93 -15.80 -9.00
CA PRO A 50 2.72 -15.74 -8.19
C PRO A 50 2.86 -14.76 -7.03
N ALA A 51 1.85 -13.92 -6.81
CA ALA A 51 1.78 -13.08 -5.62
C ALA A 51 1.91 -13.91 -4.33
N VAL A 52 2.81 -13.49 -3.44
CA VAL A 52 3.08 -14.18 -2.16
C VAL A 52 2.20 -13.70 -1.02
N ALA A 53 1.70 -12.46 -1.09
CA ALA A 53 0.80 -11.84 -0.12
C ALA A 53 -0.05 -10.74 -0.77
N VAL A 54 -1.22 -10.45 -0.16
CA VAL A 54 -2.00 -9.24 -0.44
C VAL A 54 -1.84 -8.30 0.74
N VAL A 55 -1.41 -7.07 0.49
CA VAL A 55 -1.23 -6.05 1.53
C VAL A 55 -2.31 -4.98 1.38
N GLN A 56 -3.19 -4.86 2.39
CA GLN A 56 -4.19 -3.80 2.44
C GLN A 56 -3.62 -2.58 3.17
N VAL A 57 -3.71 -1.42 2.52
CA VAL A 57 -3.22 -0.14 3.04
C VAL A 57 -4.38 0.84 3.14
N ALA A 58 -4.36 1.67 4.19
CA ALA A 58 -5.35 2.72 4.40
C ALA A 58 -4.68 4.10 4.26
N PHE A 59 -5.30 4.99 3.49
CA PHE A 59 -4.83 6.35 3.27
C PHE A 59 -5.77 7.34 3.94
N ALA A 60 -5.23 8.25 4.76
CA ALA A 60 -5.98 9.43 5.18
C ALA A 60 -5.73 10.53 4.15
N LEU A 61 -6.78 10.90 3.42
CA LEU A 61 -6.69 11.85 2.33
C LEU A 61 -7.60 13.05 2.60
N THR A 62 -7.10 14.21 2.24
CA THR A 62 -7.91 15.43 2.15
C THR A 62 -8.90 15.32 1.01
N ARG A 63 -9.98 16.11 1.05
CA ARG A 63 -10.93 16.22 -0.06
C ARG A 63 -10.24 16.58 -1.39
N THR A 64 -9.23 17.45 -1.35
CA THR A 64 -8.46 17.84 -2.54
C THR A 64 -7.72 16.64 -3.12
N GLN A 65 -7.05 15.84 -2.29
CA GLN A 65 -6.35 14.63 -2.76
C GLN A 65 -7.32 13.60 -3.36
N LEU A 66 -8.50 13.41 -2.75
CA LEU A 66 -9.54 12.54 -3.32
C LEU A 66 -10.00 13.00 -4.70
N VAL A 67 -10.21 14.31 -4.88
CA VAL A 67 -10.58 14.89 -6.18
C VAL A 67 -9.46 14.71 -7.20
N THR A 68 -8.20 14.91 -6.78
CA THR A 68 -7.04 14.71 -7.66
C THR A 68 -6.92 13.25 -8.11
N ALA A 69 -7.00 12.30 -7.19
CA ALA A 69 -6.95 10.87 -7.51
C ALA A 69 -8.06 10.47 -8.48
N LEU A 70 -9.30 10.93 -8.22
CA LEU A 70 -10.42 10.71 -9.14
C LEU A 70 -10.16 11.33 -10.51
N ALA A 71 -9.64 12.56 -10.58
CA ALA A 71 -9.39 13.24 -11.84
C ALA A 71 -8.34 12.52 -12.70
N MET A 72 -7.32 11.94 -12.06
CA MET A 72 -6.29 11.16 -12.74
C MET A 72 -6.88 9.85 -13.30
N GLY A 73 -7.70 9.12 -12.53
CA GLY A 73 -8.39 7.92 -13.01
C GLY A 73 -9.47 8.21 -14.05
N PHE A 74 -10.20 9.32 -13.89
CA PHE A 74 -11.29 9.73 -14.77
C PHE A 74 -10.85 9.97 -16.21
N ALA A 75 -9.61 10.43 -16.43
CA ALA A 75 -9.05 10.60 -17.78
C ALA A 75 -9.00 9.28 -18.58
N GLY A 76 -8.98 8.13 -17.91
CA GLY A 76 -9.01 6.80 -18.52
C GLY A 76 -10.42 6.23 -18.74
N LEU A 77 -11.46 6.84 -18.18
CA LEU A 77 -12.84 6.39 -18.36
C LEU A 77 -13.32 6.80 -19.75
N GLY A 78 -13.79 5.81 -20.53
CA GLY A 78 -14.11 5.96 -21.96
C GLY A 78 -14.90 7.23 -22.33
N ALA A 79 -14.70 7.70 -23.56
CA ALA A 79 -15.04 9.07 -24.02
C ALA A 79 -16.48 9.56 -23.78
N ASP A 80 -17.43 8.66 -23.56
CA ASP A 80 -18.85 8.99 -23.33
C ASP A 80 -19.21 9.17 -21.84
N ARG A 81 -18.25 8.97 -20.93
CA ARG A 81 -18.47 9.11 -19.49
C ARG A 81 -18.34 10.56 -19.07
N THR A 82 -19.22 10.98 -18.17
CA THR A 82 -19.19 12.32 -17.54
C THR A 82 -19.05 12.18 -16.03
N PRO A 83 -18.49 13.17 -15.31
CA PRO A 83 -18.41 13.11 -13.85
C PRO A 83 -19.78 12.90 -13.19
N GLN A 84 -20.85 13.42 -13.79
CA GLN A 84 -22.22 13.31 -13.31
C GLN A 84 -22.83 11.91 -13.52
N SER A 85 -22.26 11.11 -14.43
CA SER A 85 -22.70 9.74 -14.69
C SER A 85 -22.11 8.71 -13.73
N LEU A 86 -21.17 9.11 -12.86
CA LEU A 86 -20.55 8.21 -11.89
C LEU A 86 -21.46 8.00 -10.68
N THR A 87 -21.60 6.74 -10.28
CA THR A 87 -22.14 6.36 -8.98
C THR A 87 -21.11 6.54 -7.88
N ASP A 88 -21.56 6.63 -6.62
CA ASP A 88 -20.66 6.76 -5.46
C ASP A 88 -19.66 5.60 -5.36
N ASP A 89 -20.08 4.38 -5.70
CA ASP A 89 -19.21 3.20 -5.65
C ASP A 89 -18.18 3.22 -6.79
N GLU A 90 -18.55 3.69 -7.99
CA GLU A 90 -17.58 3.91 -9.06
C GLU A 90 -16.56 4.97 -8.67
N VAL A 91 -16.99 6.10 -8.08
CA VAL A 91 -16.06 7.14 -7.61
C VAL A 91 -15.04 6.57 -6.62
N ARG A 92 -15.48 5.78 -5.65
CA ARG A 92 -14.56 5.16 -4.67
C ARG A 92 -13.62 4.17 -5.36
N ARG A 93 -14.14 3.33 -6.26
CA ARG A 93 -13.33 2.36 -7.02
C ARG A 93 -12.24 3.03 -7.84
N GLU A 94 -12.56 4.10 -8.54
CA GLU A 94 -11.60 4.84 -9.34
C GLU A 94 -10.51 5.48 -8.48
N VAL A 95 -10.90 6.10 -7.35
CA VAL A 95 -9.93 6.68 -6.41
C VAL A 95 -8.99 5.60 -5.85
N GLU A 96 -9.53 4.49 -5.37
CA GLU A 96 -8.73 3.41 -4.80
C GLU A 96 -7.83 2.73 -5.83
N GLY A 97 -8.41 2.43 -6.99
CA GLY A 97 -7.68 1.81 -8.09
C GLY A 97 -6.54 2.70 -8.58
N HIS A 98 -6.75 4.01 -8.66
CA HIS A 98 -5.68 4.91 -9.06
C HIS A 98 -4.57 5.02 -8.00
N LEU A 99 -4.93 5.11 -6.71
CA LEU A 99 -3.94 5.12 -5.62
C LEU A 99 -3.12 3.82 -5.57
N ALA A 100 -3.76 2.67 -5.77
CA ALA A 100 -3.08 1.38 -5.82
C ALA A 100 -2.13 1.31 -7.03
N ALA A 101 -2.57 1.75 -8.22
CA ALA A 101 -1.76 1.75 -9.42
C ALA A 101 -0.52 2.66 -9.27
N GLU A 102 -0.67 3.88 -8.76
CA GLU A 102 0.46 4.80 -8.56
C GLU A 102 1.46 4.26 -7.53
N ALA A 103 0.99 3.57 -6.48
CA ALA A 103 1.87 2.94 -5.50
C ALA A 103 2.70 1.81 -6.13
N LEU A 104 2.11 1.01 -7.03
CA LEU A 104 2.82 -0.03 -7.78
C LEU A 104 3.82 0.56 -8.77
N ILE A 105 3.42 1.58 -9.54
CA ILE A 105 4.28 2.27 -10.50
C ILE A 105 5.52 2.85 -9.80
N GLU A 106 5.34 3.48 -8.64
CA GLU A 106 6.47 4.05 -7.90
C GLU A 106 7.38 2.97 -7.30
N LEU A 107 6.81 1.85 -6.86
CA LEU A 107 7.59 0.70 -6.41
C LEU A 107 8.43 0.11 -7.56
N ASP A 108 7.83 -0.07 -8.74
CA ASP A 108 8.51 -0.57 -9.94
C ASP A 108 9.66 0.36 -10.35
N ARG A 109 9.43 1.68 -10.37
CA ARG A 109 10.49 2.67 -10.64
C ARG A 109 11.65 2.55 -9.65
N GLN A 110 11.34 2.37 -8.35
CA GLN A 110 12.37 2.21 -7.33
C GLN A 110 13.11 0.88 -7.48
N MET A 111 12.42 -0.19 -7.88
CA MET A 111 13.03 -1.49 -8.20
C MET A 111 14.00 -1.37 -9.37
N GLU A 112 13.57 -0.77 -10.49
CA GLU A 112 14.42 -0.51 -11.65
C GLU A 112 15.67 0.32 -11.28
N ALA A 113 15.50 1.35 -10.44
CA ALA A 113 16.62 2.16 -9.96
C ALA A 113 17.59 1.36 -9.08
N ASN A 114 17.06 0.46 -8.24
CA ASN A 114 17.88 -0.39 -7.38
C ASN A 114 18.65 -1.45 -8.17
N GLU A 115 18.07 -2.02 -9.22
CA GLU A 115 18.76 -2.98 -10.11
C GLU A 115 19.97 -2.36 -10.81
N GLN A 116 19.88 -1.08 -11.15
CA GLN A 116 20.98 -0.33 -11.78
C GLN A 116 22.04 0.13 -10.76
N THR A 117 21.76 -0.01 -9.46
CA THR A 117 22.65 0.46 -8.40
C THR A 117 23.65 -0.62 -8.00
N VAL A 118 24.94 -0.30 -8.10
CA VAL A 118 26.00 -1.15 -7.54
C VAL A 118 26.18 -0.83 -6.06
N PHE A 119 25.53 -1.61 -5.21
CA PHE A 119 25.63 -1.45 -3.76
C PHE A 119 27.03 -1.85 -3.24
N PRO A 120 27.62 -1.06 -2.32
CA PRO A 120 28.80 -1.47 -1.54
C PRO A 120 28.58 -2.79 -0.75
N PRO A 121 29.64 -3.56 -0.44
CA PRO A 121 29.51 -4.89 0.18
C PRO A 121 28.73 -4.92 1.51
N ASP A 122 28.89 -3.89 2.34
CA ASP A 122 28.17 -3.71 3.60
C ASP A 122 26.66 -3.50 3.38
N GLN A 123 26.28 -2.79 2.31
CA GLN A 123 24.87 -2.60 1.94
C GLN A 123 24.27 -3.86 1.30
N GLN A 124 25.05 -4.62 0.52
CA GLN A 124 24.62 -5.92 -0.02
C GLN A 124 24.26 -6.91 1.11
N GLN A 125 25.06 -6.94 2.18
CA GLN A 125 24.74 -7.73 3.37
C GLN A 125 23.42 -7.26 4.00
N GLY A 126 23.19 -5.94 4.07
CA GLY A 126 21.93 -5.35 4.54
C GLY A 126 20.72 -5.81 3.72
N MET A 127 20.84 -5.87 2.39
CA MET A 127 19.76 -6.34 1.51
C MET A 127 19.37 -7.80 1.79
N GLY A 128 20.35 -8.67 2.06
CA GLY A 128 20.07 -10.06 2.46
C GLY A 128 19.31 -10.16 3.79
N VAL A 129 19.61 -9.27 4.74
CA VAL A 129 18.87 -9.20 6.03
C VAL A 129 17.43 -8.72 5.80
N LEU A 130 17.22 -7.73 4.93
CA LEU A 130 15.89 -7.23 4.57
C LEU A 130 15.04 -8.32 3.89
N ALA A 131 15.61 -9.07 2.94
CA ALA A 131 14.92 -10.19 2.29
C ALA A 131 14.46 -11.24 3.31
N SER A 132 15.34 -11.64 4.24
CA SER A 132 14.98 -12.57 5.31
C SER A 132 13.89 -12.01 6.24
N ALA A 133 13.83 -10.69 6.45
CA ALA A 133 12.76 -10.06 7.22
C ALA A 133 11.41 -10.16 6.52
N VAL A 134 11.37 -9.94 5.20
CA VAL A 134 10.17 -10.10 4.37
C VAL A 134 9.69 -11.56 4.41
N ASP A 135 10.59 -12.53 4.21
CA ASP A 135 10.25 -13.96 4.25
C ASP A 135 9.62 -14.39 5.58
N ARG A 136 10.09 -13.82 6.70
CA ARG A 136 9.50 -14.10 8.01
C ARG A 136 8.14 -13.45 8.18
N ALA A 137 7.97 -12.22 7.70
CA ALA A 137 6.75 -11.45 7.87
C ALA A 137 5.59 -11.97 7.00
N PHE A 138 5.89 -12.48 5.81
CA PHE A 138 4.89 -12.91 4.81
C PHE A 138 4.93 -14.41 4.51
N ARG A 139 5.46 -15.22 5.44
CA ARG A 139 5.45 -16.69 5.30
C ARG A 139 4.01 -17.17 5.16
N ARG A 140 3.69 -17.89 4.06
CA ARG A 140 2.36 -18.51 3.90
C ARG A 140 2.02 -19.35 5.14
N PRO A 141 0.85 -19.19 5.76
CA PRO A 141 0.38 -20.17 6.74
C PRO A 141 0.30 -21.54 6.05
N GLN A 142 0.85 -22.57 6.69
CA GLN A 142 0.73 -23.96 6.24
C GLN A 142 -0.72 -24.45 6.39
#